data_AF-A0A0D8HE74-F1
#
_entry.id   AF-A0A0D8HE74-F1
#
_cell.length_a   1.000
_cell.length_b   1.000
_cell.length_c   1.000
_cell.angle_alpha   90.00
_cell.angle_beta   90.00
_cell.angle_gamma   90.00
#
_symmetry.space_group_name_H-M   'P 1'
#
loop_
_entity.id
_entity.type
_entity.pdbx_description
1 polymer ?
#
loop_
_entity_poly.entity_id
_entity_poly.type
_entity_poly.pdbx_seq_one_letter_code
_entity_poly.pdbx_strand_id
1 'polypeptide(L)'
;MVELISAIVATLVGVIFALSTYERWLNKKKIHELAWASSLSMFAIAAFALALGAAGSWNHLLFKVFYLFGAILNVPFLALGTVYLQFGEKIGNKVAKVLVLLAFLVTGMMISAPFLAPLPLHHLAQGSKVFSVLPRLFAGVGSGVGATVVFVGAIASFFRTNTLRFKVSNALIAIGTAVTGASGLLNSLANAMTAFSITLVIGITIIYFGFIAATTAKVPAKVS
;
A
#
# COMPACT_ATOMS: atom_id res chain seq x y z
N MET A 1 12.90 5.35 18.87
CA MET A 1 12.93 3.87 19.02
C MET A 1 11.62 3.21 18.57
N VAL A 2 10.45 3.65 19.07
CA VAL A 2 9.13 3.08 18.68
C VAL A 2 8.88 3.13 17.17
N GLU A 3 9.20 4.25 16.52
CA GLU A 3 8.99 4.44 15.08
C GLU A 3 9.82 3.48 14.24
N LEU A 4 11.09 3.27 14.63
CA LEU A 4 12.00 2.34 13.99
C LEU A 4 11.47 0.90 14.11
N ILE A 5 11.10 0.47 15.32
CA ILE A 5 10.57 -0.88 15.56
C ILE A 5 9.30 -1.07 14.72
N SER A 6 8.39 -0.08 14.74
CA SER A 6 7.16 -0.12 13.95
C SER A 6 7.48 -0.24 12.46
N ALA A 7 8.38 0.57 11.91
CA ALA A 7 8.76 0.51 10.51
C ALA A 7 9.40 -0.84 10.11
N ILE A 8 10.23 -1.42 10.98
CA ILE A 8 10.80 -2.76 10.77
C ILE A 8 9.70 -3.81 10.74
N VAL A 9 8.77 -3.79 11.70
CA VAL A 9 7.65 -4.74 11.73
C VAL A 9 6.76 -4.57 10.50
N ALA A 10 6.44 -3.33 10.09
CA ALA A 10 5.69 -3.06 8.86
C ALA A 10 6.41 -3.63 7.63
N THR A 11 7.74 -3.48 7.57
CA THR A 11 8.56 -4.06 6.50
C THR A 11 8.44 -5.58 6.48
N LEU A 12 8.64 -6.24 7.62
CA LEU A 12 8.57 -7.70 7.72
C LEU A 12 7.19 -8.24 7.34
N VAL A 13 6.12 -7.64 7.89
CA VAL A 13 4.73 -8.00 7.55
C VAL A 13 4.47 -7.76 6.05
N GLY A 14 4.92 -6.63 5.52
CA GLY A 14 4.82 -6.28 4.10
C GLY A 14 5.52 -7.29 3.19
N VAL A 15 6.75 -7.72 3.54
CA VAL A 15 7.52 -8.73 2.79
C VAL A 15 6.79 -10.07 2.84
N ILE A 16 6.38 -10.53 4.02
CA ILE A 16 5.65 -11.79 4.17
C ILE A 16 4.38 -11.76 3.31
N PHE A 17 3.60 -10.69 3.40
CA PHE A 17 2.36 -10.54 2.65
C PHE A 17 2.63 -10.48 1.13
N ALA A 18 3.65 -9.75 0.68
CA ALA A 18 4.05 -9.70 -0.72
C ALA A 18 4.42 -11.10 -1.25
N LEU A 19 5.23 -11.85 -0.50
CA LEU A 19 5.65 -13.20 -0.86
C LEU A 19 4.47 -14.18 -0.89
N SER A 20 3.59 -14.17 0.12
CA SER A 20 2.38 -15.02 0.14
C SER A 20 1.45 -14.73 -1.03
N THR A 21 1.33 -13.46 -1.44
CA THR A 21 0.52 -13.06 -2.60
C THR A 21 1.19 -13.46 -3.91
N TYR A 22 2.51 -13.32 -3.99
CA TYR A 22 3.29 -13.70 -5.16
C TYR A 22 3.29 -15.21 -5.40
N GLU A 23 3.42 -16.02 -4.35
CA GLU A 23 3.32 -17.48 -4.41
C GLU A 23 1.94 -17.91 -4.96
N ARG A 24 0.86 -17.28 -4.50
CA ARG A 24 -0.48 -17.53 -5.05
C ARG A 24 -0.55 -17.19 -6.53
N TRP A 25 0.03 -16.06 -6.95
CA TRP A 25 0.10 -15.72 -8.36
C TRP A 25 0.87 -16.77 -9.15
N LEU A 26 1.99 -17.30 -8.64
CA LEU A 26 2.71 -18.38 -9.31
C LEU A 26 1.85 -19.63 -9.48
N ASN A 27 0.98 -19.94 -8.52
CA ASN A 27 0.10 -21.11 -8.54
C ASN A 27 -1.17 -20.93 -9.40
N LYS A 28 -1.80 -19.75 -9.41
CA LYS A 28 -3.09 -19.51 -10.06
C LYS A 28 -3.00 -18.65 -11.32
N LYS A 29 -1.88 -17.94 -11.52
CA LYS A 29 -1.58 -17.03 -12.63
C LYS A 29 -2.65 -15.97 -12.88
N LYS A 30 -3.37 -15.56 -11.83
CA LYS A 30 -4.41 -14.52 -11.93
C LYS A 30 -3.79 -13.12 -11.87
N ILE A 31 -4.06 -12.29 -12.87
CA ILE A 31 -3.41 -10.98 -13.04
C ILE A 31 -3.64 -10.03 -11.84
N HIS A 32 -4.80 -10.11 -11.18
CA HIS A 32 -5.07 -9.30 -9.98
C HIS A 32 -4.09 -9.61 -8.83
N GLU A 33 -3.66 -10.86 -8.67
CA GLU A 33 -2.70 -11.24 -7.63
C GLU A 33 -1.31 -10.67 -7.93
N LEU A 34 -0.92 -10.56 -9.20
CA LEU A 34 0.34 -9.90 -9.59
C LEU A 34 0.31 -8.40 -9.29
N ALA A 35 -0.81 -7.74 -9.56
CA ALA A 35 -0.99 -6.31 -9.25
C ALA A 35 -0.87 -6.05 -7.74
N TRP A 36 -1.52 -6.89 -6.93
CA TRP A 36 -1.41 -6.84 -5.48
C TRP A 36 0.00 -7.17 -4.96
N ALA A 37 0.66 -8.21 -5.47
CA ALA A 37 2.03 -8.54 -5.09
C ALA A 37 3.00 -7.39 -5.42
N SER A 38 2.81 -6.73 -6.56
CA SER A 38 3.59 -5.56 -6.97
C SER A 38 3.41 -4.40 -5.98
N SER A 39 2.15 -4.08 -5.64
CA SER A 39 1.83 -3.07 -4.63
C SER A 39 2.43 -3.40 -3.25
N LEU A 40 2.27 -4.64 -2.78
CA LEU A 40 2.81 -5.07 -1.48
C LEU A 40 4.34 -5.04 -1.45
N SER A 41 4.99 -5.30 -2.58
CA SER A 41 6.44 -5.15 -2.72
C SER A 41 6.85 -3.67 -2.62
N MET A 42 6.12 -2.77 -3.28
CA MET A 42 6.32 -1.32 -3.14
C MET A 42 6.11 -0.85 -1.69
N PHE A 43 5.07 -1.37 -1.01
CA PHE A 43 4.84 -1.10 0.41
C PHE A 43 6.03 -1.53 1.26
N ALA A 44 6.55 -2.75 1.06
CA ALA A 44 7.70 -3.26 1.80
C ALA A 44 8.95 -2.40 1.57
N ILE A 45 9.22 -1.98 0.33
CA ILE A 45 10.34 -1.08 -0.01
C ILE A 45 10.16 0.28 0.68
N ALA A 46 8.95 0.84 0.68
CA ALA A 46 8.67 2.10 1.35
C ALA A 46 8.82 1.99 2.87
N ALA A 47 8.28 0.93 3.49
CA ALA A 47 8.43 0.68 4.93
C ALA A 47 9.89 0.46 5.32
N PHE A 48 10.68 -0.18 4.46
CA PHE A 48 12.11 -0.35 4.68
C PHE A 48 12.86 0.99 4.59
N ALA A 49 12.53 1.83 3.61
CA ALA A 49 13.07 3.19 3.52
C ALA A 49 12.71 4.03 4.75
N LEU A 50 11.49 3.87 5.29
CA LEU A 50 11.06 4.49 6.55
C LEU A 50 11.91 3.98 7.72
N ALA A 51 12.19 2.68 7.81
CA ALA A 51 13.03 2.11 8.86
C ALA A 51 14.47 2.63 8.77
N LEU A 52 15.06 2.71 7.57
CA LEU A 52 16.39 3.29 7.38
C LEU A 52 16.45 4.77 7.76
N GLY A 53 15.43 5.55 7.37
CA GLY A 53 15.31 6.96 7.75
C GLY A 53 15.11 7.16 9.26
N ALA A 54 14.42 6.24 9.93
CA ALA A 54 14.21 6.26 11.39
C ALA A 54 15.43 5.77 12.18
N ALA A 55 16.24 4.86 11.63
CA ALA A 55 17.47 4.35 12.24
C ALA A 55 18.64 5.32 12.08
N GLY A 56 18.72 6.00 10.94
CA GLY A 56 19.80 6.90 10.57
C GLY A 56 19.33 8.33 10.34
N SER A 57 19.80 8.91 9.25
CA SER A 57 19.38 10.23 8.78
C SER A 57 18.70 10.14 7.41
N TRP A 58 17.69 10.98 7.20
CA TRP A 58 17.03 11.08 5.91
C TRP A 58 17.95 11.67 4.85
N ASN A 59 18.16 10.93 3.77
CA ASN A 59 18.79 11.43 2.55
C ASN A 59 17.76 11.56 1.42
N HIS A 60 18.16 12.28 0.37
CA HIS A 60 17.31 12.58 -0.78
C HIS A 60 16.74 11.32 -1.46
N LEU A 61 17.54 10.25 -1.56
CA LEU A 61 17.14 9.02 -2.21
C LEU A 61 16.09 8.27 -1.39
N LEU A 62 16.36 8.05 -0.10
CA LEU A 62 15.44 7.36 0.81
C LEU A 62 14.08 8.05 0.87
N PHE A 63 14.07 9.39 0.95
CA PHE A 63 12.83 10.15 0.96
C PHE A 63 12.06 10.02 -0.36
N LYS A 64 12.74 10.10 -1.51
CA LYS A 64 12.11 9.90 -2.83
C LYS A 64 11.55 8.50 -2.99
N VAL A 65 12.27 7.46 -2.57
CA VAL A 65 11.83 6.06 -2.62
C VAL A 65 10.61 5.86 -1.72
N PHE A 66 10.68 6.33 -0.47
CA PHE A 66 9.56 6.28 0.47
C PHE A 66 8.32 6.99 -0.08
N TYR A 67 8.49 8.19 -0.64
CA TYR A 67 7.38 9.00 -1.15
C TYR A 67 6.78 8.41 -2.43
N LEU A 68 7.63 7.99 -3.38
CA LEU A 68 7.20 7.40 -4.64
C LEU A 68 6.41 6.12 -4.42
N PHE A 69 6.99 5.18 -3.69
CA PHE A 69 6.36 3.88 -3.47
C PHE A 69 5.26 3.99 -2.42
N GLY A 70 5.50 4.63 -1.27
CA GLY A 70 4.52 4.70 -0.19
C GLY A 70 3.30 5.55 -0.49
N ALA A 71 3.47 6.72 -1.12
CA ALA A 71 2.41 7.71 -1.26
C ALA A 71 1.86 7.86 -2.68
N ILE A 72 2.63 7.51 -3.72
CA ILE A 72 2.17 7.74 -5.10
C ILE A 72 1.76 6.43 -5.80
N LEU A 73 2.65 5.44 -5.91
CA LEU A 73 2.43 4.28 -6.79
C LEU A 73 1.76 3.08 -6.11
N ASN A 74 2.05 2.82 -4.83
CA ASN A 74 1.59 1.60 -4.16
C ASN A 74 0.05 1.46 -4.18
N VAL A 75 -0.66 2.47 -3.69
CA VAL A 75 -2.13 2.40 -3.55
C VAL A 75 -2.86 2.27 -4.89
N PRO A 76 -2.46 2.99 -5.97
CA PRO A 76 -3.01 2.73 -7.30
C PRO A 76 -2.81 1.30 -7.82
N PHE A 77 -1.65 0.68 -7.59
CA PHE A 77 -1.42 -0.72 -7.99
C PHE A 77 -2.25 -1.69 -7.13
N LEU A 78 -2.48 -1.37 -5.86
CA LEU A 78 -3.41 -2.12 -5.00
C LEU A 78 -4.84 -2.05 -5.56
N ALA A 79 -5.28 -0.85 -5.91
CA ALA A 79 -6.59 -0.58 -6.50
C ALA A 79 -6.76 -1.28 -7.86
N LEU A 80 -5.70 -1.37 -8.67
CA LEU A 80 -5.73 -2.09 -9.93
C LEU A 80 -6.15 -3.55 -9.76
N GLY A 81 -5.64 -4.26 -8.75
CA GLY A 81 -6.08 -5.63 -8.47
C GLY A 81 -7.56 -5.72 -8.09
N THR A 82 -8.08 -4.72 -7.34
CA THR A 82 -9.50 -4.60 -7.04
C THR A 82 -10.34 -4.33 -8.29
N VAL A 83 -9.84 -3.53 -9.24
CA VAL A 83 -10.49 -3.28 -10.53
C VAL A 83 -10.58 -4.57 -11.35
N TYR A 84 -9.50 -5.35 -11.43
CA TYR A 84 -9.52 -6.65 -12.09
C TYR A 84 -10.57 -7.59 -11.50
N LEU A 85 -10.73 -7.59 -10.17
CA LEU A 85 -11.72 -8.44 -9.50
C LEU A 85 -13.17 -8.00 -9.76
N GLN A 86 -13.45 -6.71 -9.73
CA GLN A 86 -14.82 -6.21 -9.83
C GLN A 86 -15.30 -6.02 -11.27
N PHE A 87 -14.40 -5.64 -12.18
CA PHE A 87 -14.74 -5.23 -13.54
C PHE A 87 -14.12 -6.15 -14.62
N GLY A 88 -13.38 -7.17 -14.21
CA GLY A 88 -12.80 -8.18 -15.10
C GLY A 88 -11.56 -7.70 -15.86
N GLU A 89 -11.00 -8.62 -16.68
CA GLU A 89 -9.70 -8.43 -17.33
C GLU A 89 -9.69 -7.34 -18.40
N LYS A 90 -10.78 -7.13 -19.14
CA LYS A 90 -10.85 -6.12 -20.21
C LYS A 90 -10.64 -4.71 -19.66
N ILE A 91 -11.34 -4.37 -18.57
CA ILE A 91 -11.22 -3.06 -17.93
C ILE A 91 -9.90 -2.99 -17.15
N GLY A 92 -9.55 -4.04 -16.41
CA GLY A 92 -8.28 -4.11 -15.68
C GLY A 92 -7.06 -3.90 -16.59
N ASN A 93 -7.01 -4.52 -17.77
CA ASN A 93 -5.89 -4.37 -18.72
C ASN A 93 -5.77 -2.93 -19.24
N LYS A 94 -6.89 -2.23 -19.49
CA LYS A 94 -6.88 -0.82 -19.89
C LYS A 94 -6.33 0.06 -18.77
N VAL A 95 -6.82 -0.14 -17.54
CA VAL A 95 -6.36 0.61 -16.37
C VAL A 95 -4.88 0.31 -16.08
N ALA A 96 -4.44 -0.94 -16.23
CA ALA A 96 -3.05 -1.33 -16.05
C ALA A 96 -2.11 -0.60 -17.03
N LYS A 97 -2.47 -0.52 -18.31
CA LYS A 97 -1.68 0.21 -19.32
C LYS A 97 -1.52 1.69 -18.96
N VAL A 98 -2.63 2.33 -18.61
CA VAL A 98 -2.63 3.74 -18.17
C VAL A 98 -1.77 3.90 -16.91
N LEU A 99 -1.94 3.01 -15.93
CA LEU A 99 -1.24 3.09 -14.67
C LEU A 99 0.27 2.88 -14.82
N VAL A 100 0.69 1.95 -15.68
CA VAL A 100 2.12 1.73 -15.98
C VAL A 100 2.72 2.95 -16.65
N LEU A 101 2.03 3.56 -17.63
CA LEU A 101 2.51 4.80 -18.27
C LEU A 101 2.62 5.94 -17.25
N LEU A 102 1.61 6.11 -16.41
CA LEU A 102 1.62 7.08 -15.30
C LEU A 102 2.75 6.80 -14.31
N ALA A 103 3.02 5.53 -14.01
CA ALA A 103 4.11 5.14 -13.13
C ALA A 103 5.46 5.59 -13.68
N PHE A 104 5.75 5.35 -14.96
CA PHE A 104 6.98 5.83 -15.59
C PHE A 104 7.10 7.36 -15.53
N LEU A 105 6.01 8.08 -15.86
CA LEU A 105 5.98 9.54 -15.83
C LEU A 105 6.27 10.07 -14.42
N VAL A 106 5.56 9.56 -13.42
CA VAL A 106 5.70 9.97 -12.02
C VAL A 106 7.07 9.61 -11.47
N THR A 107 7.62 8.44 -11.83
CA THR A 107 8.98 8.06 -11.42
C THR A 107 10.01 9.04 -11.99
N GLY A 108 9.95 9.38 -13.28
CA GLY A 108 10.85 10.37 -13.89
C GLY A 108 10.70 11.76 -13.26
N MET A 109 9.46 12.16 -12.99
CA MET A 109 9.11 13.39 -12.28
C MET A 109 9.69 13.39 -10.86
N MET A 110 9.60 12.28 -10.13
CA MET A 110 10.10 12.17 -8.76
C MET A 110 11.63 12.18 -8.69
N ILE A 111 12.29 11.52 -9.65
CA ILE A 111 13.76 11.57 -9.80
C ILE A 111 14.21 13.01 -10.01
N SER A 112 13.50 13.76 -10.86
CA SER A 112 13.85 15.13 -11.23
C SER A 112 13.39 16.19 -10.22
N ALA A 113 12.50 15.85 -9.28
CA ALA A 113 11.96 16.82 -8.34
C ALA A 113 13.04 17.38 -7.41
N PRO A 114 13.23 18.71 -7.34
CA PRO A 114 14.13 19.32 -6.38
C PRO A 114 13.50 19.33 -4.98
N PHE A 115 14.36 19.30 -3.97
CA PHE A 115 13.96 19.56 -2.59
C PHE A 115 13.96 21.07 -2.33
N LEU A 116 12.86 21.57 -1.78
CA LEU A 116 12.69 23.00 -1.47
C LEU A 116 13.27 23.38 -0.10
N ALA A 117 13.53 22.40 0.75
CA ALA A 117 14.08 22.58 2.08
C ALA A 117 14.98 21.37 2.45
N PRO A 118 15.94 21.56 3.37
CA PRO A 118 16.74 20.46 3.89
C PRO A 118 15.88 19.38 4.54
N LEU A 119 16.30 18.12 4.41
CA LEU A 119 15.63 17.02 5.10
C LEU A 119 16.03 17.00 6.58
N PRO A 120 15.06 16.81 7.49
CA PRO A 120 15.36 16.64 8.91
C PRO A 120 16.09 15.34 9.17
N LEU A 121 17.00 15.35 10.15
CA LEU A 121 17.84 14.18 10.47
C LEU A 121 17.01 13.03 11.04
N HIS A 122 16.19 13.29 12.06
CA HIS A 122 15.57 12.22 12.87
C HIS A 122 14.04 12.14 12.78
N HIS A 123 13.41 12.86 11.86
CA HIS A 123 11.96 12.78 11.65
C HIS A 123 11.60 12.83 10.17
N LEU A 124 10.51 12.15 9.81
CA LEU A 124 9.98 12.12 8.47
C LEU A 124 9.43 13.52 8.13
N ALA A 125 9.99 14.15 7.10
CA ALA A 125 9.49 15.43 6.62
C ALA A 125 8.08 15.31 6.04
N GLN A 126 7.27 16.35 6.27
CA GLN A 126 6.05 16.56 5.51
C GLN A 126 6.38 16.90 4.06
N GLY A 127 5.71 16.25 3.12
CA GLY A 127 5.86 16.55 1.69
C GLY A 127 5.62 18.03 1.37
N SER A 128 4.69 18.70 2.07
CA SER A 128 4.41 20.15 1.89
C SER A 128 5.58 21.07 2.19
N LYS A 129 6.52 20.63 3.04
CA LYS A 129 7.69 21.42 3.44
C LYS A 129 8.88 21.22 2.51
N VAL A 130 8.97 20.08 1.84
CA VAL A 130 10.16 19.66 1.10
C VAL A 130 9.95 19.53 -0.40
N PHE A 131 8.70 19.48 -0.85
CA PHE A 131 8.34 19.31 -2.26
C PHE A 131 7.39 20.39 -2.77
N SER A 132 7.50 20.65 -4.07
CA SER A 132 6.57 21.51 -4.80
C SER A 132 5.16 20.90 -4.88
N VAL A 133 4.23 21.58 -5.55
CA VAL A 133 2.83 21.13 -5.64
C VAL A 133 2.70 19.81 -6.41
N LEU A 134 3.49 19.61 -7.46
CA LEU A 134 3.31 18.50 -8.39
C LEU A 134 3.50 17.10 -7.75
N PRO A 135 4.60 16.79 -7.02
CA PRO A 135 4.74 15.50 -6.33
C PRO A 135 3.58 15.24 -5.36
N ARG A 136 3.13 16.30 -4.66
CA ARG A 136 2.05 16.22 -3.67
C ARG A 136 0.70 15.95 -4.29
N LEU A 137 0.43 16.56 -5.45
CA LEU A 137 -0.79 16.31 -6.20
C LEU A 137 -0.88 14.84 -6.61
N PHE A 138 0.20 14.28 -7.16
CA PHE A 138 0.23 12.86 -7.52
C PHE A 138 0.09 11.94 -6.32
N ALA A 139 0.71 12.27 -5.17
CA ALA A 139 0.53 11.51 -3.94
C ALA A 139 -0.92 11.57 -3.45
N GLY A 140 -1.53 12.75 -3.39
CA GLY A 140 -2.91 12.94 -2.96
C GLY A 140 -3.92 12.25 -3.86
N VAL A 141 -3.79 12.41 -5.18
CA VAL A 141 -4.68 11.79 -6.16
C VAL A 141 -4.47 10.27 -6.21
N GLY A 142 -3.22 9.81 -6.30
CA GLY A 142 -2.89 8.39 -6.38
C GLY A 142 -3.36 7.63 -5.13
N SER A 143 -2.99 8.12 -3.94
CA SER A 143 -3.44 7.52 -2.69
C SER A 143 -4.95 7.67 -2.46
N GLY A 144 -5.52 8.86 -2.69
CA GLY A 144 -6.94 9.11 -2.42
C GLY A 144 -7.86 8.30 -3.32
N VAL A 145 -7.64 8.31 -4.63
CA VAL A 145 -8.44 7.54 -5.59
C VAL A 145 -8.22 6.04 -5.36
N GLY A 146 -6.97 5.60 -5.22
CA GLY A 146 -6.65 4.20 -5.00
C GLY A 146 -7.29 3.65 -3.71
N ALA A 147 -7.15 4.37 -2.60
CA ALA A 147 -7.73 3.97 -1.31
C ALA A 147 -9.25 3.91 -1.39
N THR A 148 -9.89 4.87 -2.07
CA THR A 148 -11.34 4.88 -2.28
C THR A 148 -11.79 3.63 -3.05
N VAL A 149 -11.09 3.28 -4.13
CA VAL A 149 -11.42 2.09 -4.93
C VAL A 149 -11.29 0.80 -4.11
N VAL A 150 -10.22 0.66 -3.32
CA VAL A 150 -10.01 -0.51 -2.45
C VAL A 150 -11.08 -0.56 -1.36
N PHE A 151 -11.33 0.55 -0.67
CA PHE A 151 -12.27 0.65 0.43
C PHE A 151 -13.71 0.38 -0.01
N VAL A 152 -14.19 1.10 -1.04
CA VAL A 152 -15.53 0.90 -1.60
C VAL A 152 -15.66 -0.50 -2.19
N GLY A 153 -14.60 -1.01 -2.83
CA GLY A 153 -14.60 -2.37 -3.38
C GLY A 153 -14.72 -3.46 -2.33
N ALA A 154 -14.05 -3.29 -1.19
CA ALA A 154 -14.17 -4.19 -0.05
C ALA A 154 -15.57 -4.13 0.57
N ILE A 155 -16.12 -2.93 0.79
CA ILE A 155 -17.48 -2.76 1.31
C ILE A 155 -18.53 -3.36 0.35
N ALA A 156 -18.44 -3.07 -0.94
CA ALA A 156 -19.36 -3.64 -1.92
C ALA A 156 -19.28 -5.18 -1.94
N SER A 157 -18.07 -5.73 -1.85
CA SER A 157 -17.84 -7.18 -1.81
C SER A 157 -18.37 -7.82 -0.51
N PHE A 158 -18.32 -7.11 0.61
CA PHE A 158 -18.91 -7.55 1.88
C PHE A 158 -20.42 -7.79 1.77
N PHE A 159 -21.14 -6.87 1.12
CA PHE A 159 -22.58 -7.00 0.93
C PHE A 159 -22.98 -7.99 -0.18
N ARG A 160 -22.12 -8.18 -1.19
CA ARG A 160 -22.38 -9.11 -2.31
C ARG A 160 -22.14 -10.58 -1.95
N THR A 161 -21.29 -10.87 -0.97
CA THR A 161 -20.95 -12.26 -0.60
C THR A 161 -21.82 -12.79 0.53
N ASN A 162 -22.26 -14.04 0.45
CA ASN A 162 -23.01 -14.71 1.51
C ASN A 162 -22.13 -15.56 2.44
N THR A 163 -20.90 -15.86 2.05
CA THR A 163 -20.00 -16.68 2.86
C THR A 163 -19.36 -15.83 3.96
N LEU A 164 -19.56 -16.21 5.23
CA LEU A 164 -19.02 -15.49 6.40
C LEU A 164 -17.52 -15.22 6.28
N ARG A 165 -16.74 -16.20 5.81
CA ARG A 165 -15.30 -16.07 5.56
C ARG A 165 -14.96 -14.87 4.67
N PHE A 166 -15.67 -14.72 3.55
CA PHE A 166 -15.45 -13.62 2.62
C PHE A 166 -15.98 -12.29 3.17
N LYS A 167 -17.05 -12.31 3.98
CA LYS A 167 -17.49 -11.11 4.72
C LYS A 167 -16.41 -10.64 5.68
N VAL A 168 -15.89 -11.51 6.54
CA VAL A 168 -14.81 -11.19 7.49
C VAL A 168 -13.57 -10.66 6.75
N SER A 169 -13.16 -11.32 5.68
CA SER A 169 -12.03 -10.88 4.85
C SER A 169 -12.23 -9.46 4.31
N ASN A 170 -13.37 -9.17 3.68
CA ASN A 170 -13.66 -7.86 3.12
C ASN A 170 -13.80 -6.77 4.21
N ALA A 171 -14.38 -7.10 5.36
CA ALA A 171 -14.45 -6.17 6.50
C ALA A 171 -13.05 -5.80 7.01
N LEU A 172 -12.16 -6.79 7.18
CA LEU A 172 -10.77 -6.56 7.58
C LEU A 172 -10.03 -5.71 6.53
N ILE A 173 -10.17 -6.02 5.24
CA ILE A 173 -9.54 -5.22 4.17
C ILE A 173 -10.04 -3.76 4.21
N ALA A 174 -11.34 -3.53 4.40
CA ALA A 174 -11.91 -2.19 4.50
C ALA A 174 -11.36 -1.43 5.73
N ILE A 175 -11.38 -2.07 6.91
CA ILE A 175 -10.86 -1.48 8.15
C ILE A 175 -9.36 -1.16 8.02
N GLY A 176 -8.56 -2.12 7.56
CA GLY A 176 -7.13 -1.92 7.38
C GLY A 176 -6.80 -0.84 6.33
N THR A 177 -7.60 -0.73 5.27
CA THR A 177 -7.47 0.37 4.29
C THR A 177 -7.80 1.72 4.91
N ALA A 178 -8.83 1.81 5.76
CA ALA A 178 -9.15 3.04 6.48
C ALA A 178 -8.04 3.44 7.46
N VAL A 179 -7.48 2.47 8.21
CA VAL A 179 -6.37 2.70 9.14
C VAL A 179 -5.10 3.17 8.41
N THR A 180 -4.73 2.51 7.31
CA THR A 180 -3.59 2.93 6.48
C THR A 180 -3.84 4.30 5.83
N GLY A 181 -5.06 4.58 5.36
CA GLY A 181 -5.44 5.91 4.87
C GLY A 181 -5.30 7.01 5.93
N ALA A 182 -5.75 6.74 7.16
CA ALA A 182 -5.60 7.65 8.29
C ALA A 182 -4.13 7.91 8.65
N SER A 183 -3.25 6.91 8.50
CA SER A 183 -1.81 7.08 8.73
C SER A 183 -1.22 8.22 7.91
N GLY A 184 -1.56 8.30 6.62
CA GLY A 184 -1.07 9.33 5.70
C GLY A 184 -1.50 10.75 6.11
N LEU A 185 -2.72 10.88 6.66
CA LEU A 185 -3.22 12.14 7.19
C LEU A 185 -2.49 12.56 8.47
N LEU A 186 -2.22 11.63 9.38
CA LEU A 186 -1.48 11.90 10.62
C LEU A 186 -0.08 12.46 10.34
N ASN A 187 0.64 11.90 9.36
CA ASN A 187 1.93 12.47 8.97
C ASN A 187 1.76 13.85 8.29
N SER A 188 0.83 13.94 7.34
CA SER A 188 0.67 15.13 6.49
C SER A 188 0.12 16.35 7.23
N LEU A 189 -0.72 16.15 8.25
CA LEU A 189 -1.39 17.22 8.99
C LEU A 189 -0.76 17.46 10.36
N ALA A 190 -0.44 16.40 11.10
CA ALA A 190 0.02 16.50 12.49
C ALA A 190 1.54 16.34 12.65
N ASN A 191 2.29 16.10 11.57
CA ASN A 191 3.74 15.83 11.60
C ASN A 191 4.11 14.68 12.56
N ALA A 192 3.20 13.72 12.71
CA ALA A 192 3.28 12.69 13.74
C ALA A 192 3.87 11.38 13.17
N MET A 193 5.19 11.34 12.99
CA MET A 193 5.90 10.17 12.45
C MET A 193 5.65 8.90 13.27
N THR A 194 5.59 9.01 14.61
CA THR A 194 5.30 7.85 15.47
C THR A 194 3.90 7.32 15.20
N ALA A 195 2.89 8.19 15.20
CA ALA A 195 1.50 7.79 14.95
C ALA A 195 1.34 7.21 13.53
N PHE A 196 2.03 7.79 12.54
CA PHE A 196 2.10 7.25 11.18
C PHE A 196 2.65 5.82 11.17
N SER A 197 3.83 5.59 11.76
CA SER A 197 4.47 4.27 11.76
C SER A 197 3.64 3.19 12.47
N ILE A 198 3.02 3.52 13.62
CA ILE A 198 2.16 2.60 14.37
C ILE A 198 0.90 2.24 13.58
N THR A 199 0.19 3.25 13.06
CA THR A 199 -1.03 3.03 12.27
C THR A 199 -0.73 2.29 10.97
N LEU A 200 0.45 2.51 10.37
CA LEU A 200 0.91 1.78 9.18
C LEU A 200 1.05 0.27 9.47
N VAL A 201 1.71 -0.12 10.57
CA VAL A 201 1.84 -1.53 10.99
C VAL A 201 0.49 -2.15 11.28
N ILE A 202 -0.35 -1.47 12.05
CA ILE A 202 -1.68 -1.97 12.41
C ILE A 202 -2.50 -2.19 11.15
N GLY A 203 -2.52 -1.19 10.26
CA GLY A 203 -3.27 -1.24 9.01
C GLY A 203 -2.85 -2.40 8.11
N ILE A 204 -1.55 -2.54 7.81
CA ILE A 204 -1.08 -3.64 6.94
C ILE A 204 -1.32 -5.02 7.55
N THR A 205 -1.18 -5.15 8.87
CA THR A 205 -1.43 -6.40 9.60
C THR A 205 -2.91 -6.80 9.50
N ILE A 206 -3.83 -5.85 9.67
CA ILE A 206 -5.27 -6.10 9.50
C ILE A 206 -5.59 -6.53 8.07
N ILE A 207 -5.03 -5.86 7.05
CA ILE A 207 -5.23 -6.24 5.65
C ILE A 207 -4.70 -7.66 5.40
N TYR A 208 -3.53 -7.99 5.95
CA TYR A 208 -2.94 -9.32 5.80
C TYR A 208 -3.81 -10.42 6.41
N PHE A 209 -4.37 -10.22 7.61
CA PHE A 209 -5.33 -11.16 8.19
C PHE A 209 -6.61 -11.27 7.33
N GLY A 210 -7.07 -10.17 6.75
CA GLY A 210 -8.16 -10.18 5.77
C GLY A 210 -7.82 -11.07 4.55
N PHE A 211 -6.60 -10.98 4.04
CA PHE A 211 -6.12 -11.83 2.96
C PHE A 211 -6.07 -13.30 3.36
N ILE A 212 -5.47 -13.64 4.52
CA ILE A 212 -5.42 -15.02 5.03
C ILE A 212 -6.84 -15.60 5.14
N ALA A 213 -7.78 -14.82 5.71
CA ALA A 213 -9.16 -15.23 5.86
C ALA A 213 -9.81 -15.60 4.51
N ALA A 214 -9.51 -14.88 3.42
CA ALA A 214 -10.01 -15.24 2.09
C ALA A 214 -9.37 -16.52 1.53
N THR A 215 -8.13 -16.84 1.92
CA THR A 215 -7.32 -17.89 1.29
C THR A 215 -7.37 -19.25 1.98
N THR A 216 -7.71 -19.31 3.26
CA THR A 216 -7.76 -20.59 3.98
C THR A 216 -8.93 -21.42 3.46
N ALA A 217 -8.62 -22.43 2.65
CA ALA A 217 -9.56 -23.48 2.26
C ALA A 217 -9.58 -24.56 3.35
N LYS A 218 -10.77 -24.95 3.81
CA LYS A 218 -10.91 -26.25 4.49
C LYS A 218 -10.71 -27.32 3.42
N VAL A 219 -9.66 -28.13 3.52
CA VAL A 219 -9.61 -29.42 2.84
C VAL A 219 -10.73 -30.26 3.45
N PRO A 220 -11.74 -30.71 2.69
CA PRO A 220 -12.66 -31.71 3.21
C PRO A 220 -11.82 -32.95 3.51
N ALA A 221 -11.86 -33.45 4.74
CA ALA A 221 -11.31 -34.76 5.05
C ALA A 221 -11.98 -35.75 4.09
N LYS A 222 -11.19 -36.40 3.23
CA LYS A 222 -11.65 -37.59 2.50
C LYS A 222 -11.97 -38.61 3.59
N VAL A 223 -13.25 -38.83 3.85
CA VAL A 223 -13.69 -39.99 4.62
C VAL A 223 -13.46 -41.18 3.70
N SER A 224 -12.39 -41.93 3.97
CA SER A 224 -12.13 -43.25 3.39
C SER A 224 -13.04 -44.30 4.01
#